data_AF-A0A7E4WCD3-F1
#
_entry.id   AF-A0A7E4WCD3-F1
#
_cell.length_a   1.000
_cell.length_b   1.000
_cell.length_c   1.000
_cell.angle_alpha   90.00
_cell.angle_beta   90.00
_cell.angle_gamma   90.00
#
_symmetry.space_group_name_H-M   'P 1'
#
loop_
_entity.id
_entity.type
_entity.pdbx_description
1 polymer ?
#
loop_
_entity_poly.entity_id
_entity_poly.type
_entity_poly.pdbx_seq_one_letter_code
_entity_poly.pdbx_strand_id
1 'polypeptide(L)'
;MRRGLVILLVIAEAVTAWSEYEAPLVEATPDEKTGIYYFEWIVEETMTMATSGVRGEGFFEVVDYVVNETDNPWRVRISEFETHCADAVEWNNDKHNFSSLLQLDGRHQVVFTINGKTPADPIVVPLGAEIQLTVRNHLMATDMTMHVHGLNMRGNWFNDGIPFLQQCPIQAKSSHVYRIFADTIGTHWVHGHLGVDRGQGLLGAFIVTEGGKRDIREYAMVLQDWFANDWKHIWLLKKWGLMKWHRGLENPEHGSQCHQPTYTHDNGDLFADMALQSLLVNTKGWHNQSDVLHHPEKLPLTQFRIKQDSE
;
A
#
# COMPACT_ATOMS: atom_id res chain seq x y z
N MET A 1 30.31 -7.20 -56.23
CA MET A 1 29.81 -6.22 -55.25
C MET A 1 28.45 -6.68 -54.74
N ARG A 2 28.41 -7.41 -53.62
CA ARG A 2 27.15 -7.81 -52.96
C ARG A 2 26.79 -6.71 -51.97
N ARG A 3 25.65 -6.03 -52.21
CA ARG A 3 25.08 -5.06 -51.28
C ARG A 3 24.34 -5.85 -50.19
N GLY A 4 24.88 -5.81 -48.96
CA GLY A 4 24.22 -6.36 -47.78
C GLY A 4 23.10 -5.41 -47.34
N LEU A 5 21.90 -5.96 -47.20
CA LEU A 5 20.74 -5.30 -46.63
C LEU A 5 20.92 -5.31 -45.10
N VAL A 6 21.21 -4.15 -44.50
CA VAL A 6 21.23 -3.99 -43.04
C VAL A 6 19.79 -3.74 -42.59
N ILE A 7 19.17 -4.75 -41.98
CA ILE A 7 17.88 -4.60 -41.30
C ILE A 7 18.18 -3.94 -39.95
N LEU A 8 17.83 -2.66 -39.82
CA LEU A 8 17.80 -1.98 -38.52
C LEU A 8 16.63 -2.58 -37.71
N LEU A 9 16.95 -3.49 -36.80
CA LEU A 9 16.04 -3.87 -35.73
C LEU A 9 16.02 -2.70 -34.74
N VAL A 10 15.00 -1.85 -34.84
CA VAL A 10 14.65 -0.93 -33.76
C VAL A 10 14.06 -1.80 -32.66
N ILE A 11 14.91 -2.23 -31.74
CA ILE A 11 14.48 -2.77 -30.45
C ILE A 11 13.91 -1.55 -29.73
N ALA A 12 12.58 -1.40 -29.76
CA ALA A 12 11.91 -0.58 -28.78
C ALA A 12 12.21 -1.21 -27.43
N GLU A 13 13.12 -0.61 -26.68
CA GLU A 13 13.25 -0.89 -25.26
C GLU A 13 11.89 -0.56 -24.67
N ALA A 14 11.08 -1.60 -24.45
CA ALA A 14 9.90 -1.49 -23.63
C ALA A 14 10.41 -0.95 -22.28
N VAL A 15 10.00 0.27 -21.95
CA VAL A 15 10.31 0.91 -20.68
C VAL A 15 9.84 -0.02 -19.56
N THR A 16 10.75 -0.82 -19.02
CA THR A 16 10.52 -1.82 -17.98
C THR A 16 10.39 -1.14 -16.62
N ALA A 17 9.41 -0.26 -16.46
CA ALA A 17 9.16 0.43 -15.19
C ALA A 17 7.73 0.25 -14.66
N TRP A 18 6.86 -0.54 -15.31
CA TRP A 18 5.41 -0.47 -15.03
C TRP A 18 4.66 -1.80 -14.97
N SER A 19 5.31 -2.94 -14.69
CA SER A 19 4.65 -4.25 -14.74
C SER A 19 3.89 -4.68 -13.47
N GLU A 20 4.19 -4.10 -12.31
CA GLU A 20 3.70 -4.63 -11.02
C GLU A 20 2.17 -4.49 -10.84
N TYR A 21 1.59 -3.38 -11.28
CA TYR A 21 0.14 -3.10 -11.15
C TYR A 21 -0.68 -3.53 -12.37
N GLU A 22 -0.02 -4.06 -13.40
CA GLU A 22 -0.64 -4.57 -14.63
C GLU A 22 -0.72 -6.11 -14.63
N ALA A 23 -0.27 -6.76 -13.56
CA ALA A 23 -0.41 -8.20 -13.40
C ALA A 23 -1.89 -8.53 -13.12
N PRO A 24 -2.54 -9.39 -13.95
CA PRO A 24 -3.88 -9.85 -13.65
C PRO A 24 -3.86 -10.68 -12.36
N LEU A 25 -5.00 -10.77 -11.70
CA LEU A 25 -5.19 -11.64 -10.54
C LEU A 25 -4.87 -13.08 -10.91
N VAL A 26 -4.04 -13.73 -10.09
CA VAL A 26 -3.65 -15.12 -10.23
C VAL A 26 -4.12 -15.86 -8.99
N GLU A 27 -4.98 -16.85 -9.19
CA GLU A 27 -5.40 -17.75 -8.11
C GLU A 27 -4.17 -18.54 -7.63
N ALA A 28 -3.98 -18.56 -6.31
CA ALA A 28 -2.90 -19.32 -5.69
C ALA A 28 -3.12 -20.83 -5.88
N THR A 29 -2.04 -21.60 -5.74
CA THR A 29 -2.10 -23.06 -5.77
C THR A 29 -1.93 -23.63 -4.36
N PRO A 30 -2.74 -24.61 -3.94
CA PRO A 30 -2.56 -25.25 -2.65
C PRO A 30 -1.33 -26.17 -2.64
N ASP A 31 -0.84 -26.51 -1.45
CA ASP A 31 0.11 -27.60 -1.28
C ASP A 31 -0.52 -28.93 -1.73
N GLU A 32 0.21 -29.70 -2.55
CA GLU A 32 -0.30 -30.92 -3.17
C GLU A 32 -0.64 -32.03 -2.16
N LYS A 33 -0.01 -32.03 -0.98
CA LYS A 33 -0.19 -33.09 0.02
C LYS A 33 -1.29 -32.77 1.01
N THR A 34 -1.35 -31.51 1.46
CA THR A 34 -2.31 -31.10 2.50
C THR A 34 -3.56 -30.46 1.92
N GLY A 35 -3.51 -29.94 0.68
CA GLY A 35 -4.57 -29.14 0.09
C GLY A 35 -4.70 -27.73 0.70
N ILE A 36 -3.76 -27.33 1.56
CA ILE A 36 -3.77 -26.04 2.27
C ILE A 36 -3.02 -24.98 1.44
N TYR A 37 -3.55 -23.77 1.43
CA TYR A 37 -2.91 -22.61 0.82
C TYR A 37 -2.03 -21.91 1.85
N TYR A 38 -0.72 -21.85 1.59
CA TYR A 38 0.24 -21.25 2.51
C TYR A 38 0.65 -19.86 2.04
N PHE A 39 0.57 -18.89 2.95
CA PHE A 39 1.07 -17.53 2.74
C PHE A 39 1.96 -17.12 3.90
N GLU A 40 2.98 -16.34 3.61
CA GLU A 40 3.85 -15.74 4.61
C GLU A 40 3.93 -14.23 4.39
N TRP A 41 3.64 -13.49 5.46
CA TRP A 41 3.74 -12.04 5.50
C TRP A 41 4.75 -11.61 6.53
N ILE A 42 5.74 -10.88 6.07
CA ILE A 42 6.75 -10.22 6.89
C ILE A 42 6.34 -8.76 6.97
N VAL A 43 5.99 -8.32 8.18
CA VAL A 43 5.53 -6.96 8.45
C VAL A 43 6.69 -6.10 8.95
N GLU A 44 7.03 -5.06 8.19
CA GLU A 44 8.21 -4.23 8.44
C GLU A 44 7.88 -2.74 8.42
N GLU A 45 8.72 -1.93 9.08
CA GLU A 45 8.70 -0.49 8.93
C GLU A 45 9.55 -0.12 7.71
N THR A 46 9.01 0.69 6.81
CA THR A 46 9.73 1.17 5.64
C THR A 46 9.61 2.68 5.53
N MET A 47 10.66 3.30 5.03
CA MET A 47 10.74 4.74 4.81
C MET A 47 10.35 5.05 3.37
N THR A 48 9.28 5.81 3.19
CA THR A 48 8.86 6.31 1.87
C THR A 48 9.80 7.40 1.39
N MET A 49 9.82 7.63 0.07
CA MET A 49 10.68 8.62 -0.55
C MET A 49 12.16 8.41 -0.18
N ALA A 50 12.58 7.16 0.00
CA ALA A 50 13.96 6.78 0.29
C ALA A 50 14.37 5.53 -0.50
N THR A 51 15.59 5.51 -1.00
CA THR A 51 16.18 4.35 -1.70
C THR A 51 17.35 3.78 -0.92
N SER A 52 17.52 2.46 -0.96
CA SER A 52 18.74 1.81 -0.48
C SER A 52 19.74 1.67 -1.61
N GLY A 53 21.03 1.95 -1.33
CA GLY A 53 22.12 1.51 -2.21
C GLY A 53 22.70 2.51 -3.20
N VAL A 54 22.34 3.79 -3.16
CA VAL A 54 22.94 4.82 -4.04
C VAL A 54 24.46 4.95 -3.86
N ARG A 55 24.99 4.64 -2.67
CA ARG A 55 26.43 4.63 -2.37
C ARG A 55 27.02 3.26 -2.00
N GLY A 56 26.29 2.17 -2.20
CA GLY A 56 26.80 0.81 -1.95
C GLY A 56 27.03 0.40 -0.47
N GLU A 57 26.79 1.29 0.51
CA GLU A 57 27.08 1.04 1.93
C GLU A 57 25.85 0.76 2.81
N GLY A 58 24.70 0.41 2.21
CA GLY A 58 23.48 0.09 2.99
C GLY A 58 22.81 1.29 3.67
N PHE A 59 23.26 2.52 3.38
CA PHE A 59 22.56 3.74 3.77
C PHE A 59 21.37 4.01 2.85
N PHE A 60 20.35 4.67 3.43
CA PHE A 60 19.20 5.18 2.70
C PHE A 60 19.45 6.62 2.26
N GLU A 61 19.11 6.93 1.01
CA GLU A 61 19.09 8.31 0.52
C GLU A 61 17.64 8.74 0.30
N VAL A 62 17.27 9.87 0.89
CA VAL A 62 15.95 10.48 0.70
C VAL A 62 15.88 11.06 -0.71
N VAL A 63 14.75 10.92 -1.37
CA VAL A 63 14.51 11.32 -2.74
C VAL A 63 13.34 12.30 -2.78
N ASP A 64 13.41 13.28 -3.67
CA ASP A 64 12.37 14.21 -4.05
C ASP A 64 11.90 13.93 -5.48
N TYR A 65 10.62 14.21 -5.72
CA TYR A 65 10.02 14.15 -7.05
C TYR A 65 9.71 15.56 -7.53
N VAL A 66 10.33 15.95 -8.65
CA VAL A 66 10.23 17.27 -9.28
C VAL A 66 9.27 17.18 -10.45
N VAL A 67 8.04 17.66 -10.22
CA VAL A 67 6.94 17.58 -11.19
C VAL A 67 7.29 18.22 -12.54
N ASN A 68 8.13 19.25 -12.58
CA ASN A 68 8.37 20.00 -13.82
C ASN A 68 9.43 19.44 -14.77
N GLU A 69 10.14 18.37 -14.39
CA GLU A 69 11.32 17.88 -15.10
C GLU A 69 11.00 16.70 -16.04
N THR A 70 11.50 16.73 -17.27
CA THR A 70 11.13 15.77 -18.33
C THR A 70 12.05 14.56 -18.46
N ASP A 71 13.34 14.72 -18.16
CA ASP A 71 14.33 13.70 -18.48
C ASP A 71 14.49 12.68 -17.32
N ASN A 72 14.41 13.17 -16.08
CA ASN A 72 14.33 12.34 -14.88
C ASN A 72 13.75 13.18 -13.72
N PRO A 73 12.50 12.95 -13.27
CA PRO A 73 11.87 13.75 -12.23
C PRO A 73 12.36 13.41 -10.82
N TRP A 74 13.19 12.38 -10.63
CA TRP A 74 13.66 11.95 -9.32
C TRP A 74 15.02 12.54 -8.99
N ARG A 75 15.16 13.12 -7.81
CA ARG A 75 16.39 13.74 -7.32
C ARG A 75 16.64 13.29 -5.89
N VAL A 76 17.85 12.95 -5.50
CA VAL A 76 18.14 12.78 -4.07
C VAL A 76 17.99 14.13 -3.39
N ARG A 77 17.27 14.15 -2.28
CA ARG A 77 17.03 15.35 -1.49
C ARG A 77 18.36 15.82 -0.91
N ILE A 78 18.71 17.06 -1.22
CA ILE A 78 19.81 17.75 -0.56
C ILE A 78 19.21 18.86 0.29
N SER A 79 19.57 18.91 1.57
CA SER A 79 19.09 19.97 2.44
C SER A 79 19.66 21.33 2.00
N GLU A 80 18.93 22.43 2.23
CA GLU A 80 19.41 23.78 1.89
C GLU A 80 20.77 24.10 2.55
N PHE A 81 21.03 23.52 3.72
CA PHE A 81 22.28 23.61 4.49
C PHE A 81 23.45 22.83 3.86
N GLU A 82 23.20 21.96 2.89
CA GLU A 82 24.18 21.13 2.21
C GLU A 82 24.33 21.49 0.73
N THR A 83 23.70 22.58 0.28
CA THR A 83 23.83 23.08 -1.10
C THR A 83 25.30 23.27 -1.51
N HIS A 84 26.15 23.69 -0.58
CA HIS A 84 27.59 23.84 -0.79
C HIS A 84 28.32 22.49 -0.95
N CYS A 85 27.79 21.42 -0.37
CA CYS A 85 28.28 20.05 -0.53
C CYS A 85 27.75 19.39 -1.81
N ALA A 86 26.55 19.79 -2.26
CA ALA A 86 25.92 19.30 -3.49
C ALA A 86 26.76 19.60 -4.73
N ASP A 87 27.30 20.82 -4.80
CA ASP A 87 28.11 21.31 -5.93
C ASP A 87 29.42 20.51 -6.08
N ALA A 88 29.85 19.80 -5.04
CA ALA A 88 31.07 18.99 -5.03
C ALA A 88 30.85 17.53 -5.41
N VAL A 89 29.60 17.09 -5.59
CA VAL A 89 29.26 15.70 -5.90
C VAL A 89 28.74 15.60 -7.33
N GLU A 90 29.48 14.91 -8.20
CA GLU A 90 28.97 14.57 -9.54
C GLU A 90 27.80 13.58 -9.41
N TRP A 91 26.60 14.06 -9.73
CA TRP A 91 25.38 13.27 -9.71
C TRP A 91 25.29 12.41 -10.97
N ASN A 92 25.47 11.10 -10.80
CA ASN A 92 25.21 10.16 -11.87
C ASN A 92 23.72 9.78 -11.88
N ASN A 93 22.92 10.60 -12.58
CA ASN A 93 21.48 10.41 -12.71
C ASN A 93 21.06 9.06 -13.33
N ASP A 94 21.97 8.34 -13.99
CA ASP A 94 21.70 7.05 -14.64
C ASP A 94 21.80 5.85 -13.68
N LYS A 95 22.33 6.03 -12.46
CA LYS A 95 22.61 4.92 -11.53
C LYS A 95 21.56 4.72 -10.43
N HIS A 96 20.56 5.58 -10.33
CA HIS A 96 19.55 5.49 -9.27
C HIS A 96 18.44 4.54 -9.69
N ASN A 97 18.55 3.27 -9.29
CA ASN A 97 17.46 2.32 -9.44
C ASN A 97 16.36 2.61 -8.40
N PHE A 98 15.32 3.35 -8.81
CA PHE A 98 14.15 3.66 -7.98
C PHE A 98 13.11 2.52 -7.92
N SER A 99 13.44 1.31 -8.39
CA SER A 99 12.47 0.20 -8.44
C SER A 99 11.93 -0.21 -7.06
N SER A 100 12.66 0.08 -5.98
CA SER A 100 12.25 -0.18 -4.59
C SER A 100 11.66 1.04 -3.88
N LEU A 101 11.48 2.17 -4.58
CA LEU A 101 11.01 3.42 -3.99
C LEU A 101 9.51 3.36 -3.69
N LEU A 102 9.14 3.47 -2.42
CA LEU A 102 7.76 3.68 -2.01
C LEU A 102 7.43 5.16 -2.03
N GLN A 103 6.68 5.59 -3.05
CA GLN A 103 6.32 7.00 -3.22
C GLN A 103 5.11 7.44 -2.40
N LEU A 104 4.02 6.67 -2.47
CA LEU A 104 2.73 6.98 -1.83
C LEU A 104 2.21 8.38 -2.22
N ASP A 105 2.09 9.30 -1.27
CA ASP A 105 1.65 10.67 -1.50
C ASP A 105 2.79 11.64 -1.85
N GLY A 106 4.03 11.16 -1.97
CA GLY A 106 5.21 11.96 -2.27
C GLY A 106 5.86 12.60 -1.04
N ARG A 107 5.42 12.29 0.18
CA ARG A 107 6.04 12.76 1.42
C ARG A 107 6.91 11.69 2.03
N HIS A 108 8.03 12.12 2.60
CA HIS A 108 8.89 11.27 3.41
C HIS A 108 8.23 10.99 4.77
N GLN A 109 7.85 9.73 4.97
CA GLN A 109 7.22 9.21 6.19
C GLN A 109 7.53 7.73 6.41
N VAL A 110 7.44 7.26 7.66
CA VAL A 110 7.54 5.85 8.01
C VAL A 110 6.17 5.19 7.85
N VAL A 111 6.15 4.07 7.14
CA VAL A 111 4.94 3.29 6.85
C VAL A 111 5.17 1.83 7.21
N PHE A 112 4.08 1.07 7.27
CA PHE A 112 4.16 -0.37 7.37
C PHE A 112 4.06 -1.01 6.00
N THR A 113 4.89 -2.02 5.78
CA THR A 113 4.85 -2.84 4.57
C THR A 113 4.68 -4.31 4.93
N ILE A 114 4.14 -5.06 3.98
CA ILE A 114 4.01 -6.50 3.99
C ILE A 114 4.86 -7.01 2.84
N ASN A 115 5.91 -7.76 3.16
CA ASN A 115 6.91 -8.24 2.19
C ASN A 115 7.51 -7.09 1.35
N GLY A 116 7.76 -5.93 1.98
CA GLY A 116 8.33 -4.75 1.33
C GLY A 116 7.33 -3.91 0.51
N LYS A 117 6.05 -4.30 0.47
CA LYS A 117 5.00 -3.61 -0.30
C LYS A 117 3.86 -3.11 0.59
N THR A 118 3.17 -2.10 0.12
CA THR A 118 1.85 -1.73 0.63
C THR A 118 1.02 -1.23 -0.56
N PRO A 119 -0.30 -1.54 -0.65
CA PRO A 119 -0.91 -2.73 -0.08
C PRO A 119 -0.11 -4.00 -0.39
N ALA A 120 -0.33 -5.04 0.41
CA ALA A 120 0.22 -6.36 0.15
C ALA A 120 -0.25 -6.90 -1.20
N ASP A 121 0.55 -7.81 -1.77
CA ASP A 121 0.11 -8.61 -2.92
C ASP A 121 -1.23 -9.32 -2.59
N PRO A 122 -2.18 -9.37 -3.54
CA PRO A 122 -3.50 -9.92 -3.30
C PRO A 122 -3.43 -11.41 -2.96
N ILE A 123 -4.17 -11.82 -1.93
CA ILE A 123 -4.46 -13.24 -1.70
C ILE A 123 -5.67 -13.60 -2.57
N VAL A 124 -5.51 -14.56 -3.48
CA VAL A 124 -6.60 -15.02 -4.36
C VAL A 124 -6.73 -16.53 -4.21
N VAL A 125 -7.90 -17.00 -3.74
CA VAL A 125 -8.17 -18.42 -3.47
C VAL A 125 -9.58 -18.81 -3.89
N PRO A 126 -9.87 -20.09 -4.16
CA PRO A 126 -11.23 -20.54 -4.43
C PRO A 126 -12.08 -20.65 -3.15
N LEU A 127 -13.40 -20.59 -3.31
CA LEU A 127 -14.37 -20.85 -2.25
C LEU A 127 -14.09 -22.20 -1.58
N GLY A 128 -14.12 -22.22 -0.24
CA GLY A 128 -13.85 -23.40 0.57
C GLY A 128 -12.36 -23.68 0.80
N ALA A 129 -11.45 -22.85 0.28
CA ALA A 129 -10.03 -22.96 0.56
C ALA A 129 -9.73 -22.86 2.06
N GLU A 130 -8.87 -23.77 2.53
CA GLU A 130 -8.22 -23.66 3.83
C GLU A 130 -6.87 -22.97 3.66
N ILE A 131 -6.69 -21.87 4.39
CA ILE A 131 -5.51 -21.02 4.30
C ILE A 131 -4.76 -21.05 5.62
N GLN A 132 -3.45 -21.19 5.55
CA GLN A 132 -2.55 -20.94 6.66
C GLN A 132 -1.69 -19.70 6.35
N LEU A 133 -2.02 -18.59 6.99
CA LEU A 133 -1.30 -17.32 6.85
C LEU A 133 -0.37 -17.13 8.05
N THR A 134 0.94 -17.20 7.79
CA THR A 134 1.96 -16.91 8.80
C THR A 134 2.30 -15.43 8.76
N VAL A 135 2.01 -14.70 9.82
CA VAL A 135 2.34 -13.27 9.97
C VAL A 135 3.53 -13.13 10.92
N ARG A 136 4.62 -12.56 10.42
CA ARG A 136 5.83 -12.25 11.18
C ARG A 136 5.86 -10.75 11.45
N ASN A 137 5.73 -10.39 12.72
CA ASN A 137 5.85 -9.00 13.14
C ASN A 137 7.34 -8.66 13.31
N HIS A 138 7.95 -8.03 12.30
CA HIS A 138 9.33 -7.53 12.38
C HIS A 138 9.41 -6.08 12.90
N LEU A 139 8.30 -5.50 13.36
CA LEU A 139 8.30 -4.17 13.97
C LEU A 139 9.10 -4.18 15.29
N MET A 140 9.68 -3.04 15.64
CA MET A 140 10.60 -2.93 16.78
C MET A 140 9.89 -2.84 18.14
N ALA A 141 8.79 -2.08 18.20
CA ALA A 141 8.11 -1.76 19.45
C ALA A 141 6.58 -1.68 19.29
N THR A 142 6.06 -2.18 18.17
CA THR A 142 4.65 -2.09 17.82
C THR A 142 4.09 -3.50 17.73
N ASP A 143 3.09 -3.78 18.57
CA ASP A 143 2.27 -4.97 18.44
C ASP A 143 1.24 -4.76 17.32
N MET A 144 0.72 -5.83 16.74
CA MET A 144 -0.25 -5.73 15.64
C MET A 144 -1.15 -6.97 15.58
N THR A 145 -2.26 -6.87 14.85
CA THR A 145 -3.07 -8.02 14.43
C THR A 145 -3.52 -7.82 13.00
N MET A 146 -3.83 -8.91 12.29
CA MET A 146 -4.43 -8.87 10.95
C MET A 146 -5.84 -9.43 11.01
N HIS A 147 -6.77 -8.78 10.32
CA HIS A 147 -8.17 -9.18 10.18
C HIS A 147 -8.53 -9.29 8.71
N VAL A 148 -9.25 -10.35 8.33
CA VAL A 148 -9.82 -10.52 6.99
C VAL A 148 -11.28 -10.09 7.03
N HIS A 149 -11.53 -8.89 6.53
CA HIS A 149 -12.83 -8.27 6.57
C HIS A 149 -13.77 -8.88 5.53
N GLY A 150 -14.93 -9.35 5.98
CA GLY A 150 -16.03 -9.86 5.14
C GLY A 150 -16.20 -11.38 5.15
N LEU A 151 -15.29 -12.13 5.77
CA LEU A 151 -15.49 -13.56 6.04
C LEU A 151 -16.33 -13.78 7.30
N ASN A 152 -17.13 -14.85 7.36
CA ASN A 152 -18.01 -15.07 8.53
C ASN A 152 -17.29 -15.66 9.74
N MET A 153 -16.14 -16.32 9.53
CA MET A 153 -15.32 -16.94 10.59
C MET A 153 -16.11 -17.90 11.51
N ARG A 154 -17.14 -18.58 10.99
CA ARG A 154 -18.03 -19.45 11.78
C ARG A 154 -17.26 -20.63 12.36
N GLY A 155 -17.30 -20.77 13.69
CA GLY A 155 -16.54 -21.81 14.40
C GLY A 155 -15.03 -21.59 14.42
N ASN A 156 -14.55 -20.46 13.90
CA ASN A 156 -13.14 -20.12 13.72
C ASN A 156 -12.81 -18.69 14.21
N TRP A 157 -13.63 -18.17 15.12
CA TRP A 157 -13.60 -16.77 15.58
C TRP A 157 -12.27 -16.35 16.23
N PHE A 158 -11.46 -17.28 16.74
CA PHE A 158 -10.15 -16.98 17.33
C PHE A 158 -9.05 -16.72 16.29
N ASN A 159 -9.35 -16.92 15.00
CA ASN A 159 -8.48 -16.55 13.87
C ASN A 159 -8.95 -15.27 13.15
N ASP A 160 -9.94 -14.55 13.70
CA ASP A 160 -10.54 -13.41 13.01
C ASP A 160 -9.73 -12.11 13.13
N GLY A 161 -8.83 -11.99 14.11
CA GLY A 161 -7.86 -10.88 14.11
C GLY A 161 -8.18 -9.72 15.05
N ILE A 162 -9.28 -9.80 15.82
CA ILE A 162 -9.68 -8.69 16.71
C ILE A 162 -8.84 -8.73 17.99
N PRO A 163 -8.01 -7.69 18.25
CA PRO A 163 -7.12 -7.67 19.41
C PRO A 163 -7.91 -7.51 20.71
N PHE A 164 -7.43 -8.16 21.77
CA PHE A 164 -8.00 -8.13 23.14
C PHE A 164 -9.42 -8.69 23.29
N LEU A 165 -10.04 -9.16 22.20
CA LEU A 165 -11.32 -9.85 22.20
C LEU A 165 -11.16 -11.31 21.79
N GLN A 166 -10.62 -11.53 20.58
CA GLN A 166 -10.49 -12.87 20.02
C GLN A 166 -9.07 -13.42 20.16
N GLN A 167 -8.07 -12.54 20.13
CA GLN A 167 -6.68 -12.89 20.30
C GLN A 167 -5.89 -11.83 21.08
N CYS A 168 -4.76 -12.23 21.64
CA CYS A 168 -3.72 -11.29 22.02
C CYS A 168 -3.06 -10.70 20.75
N PRO A 169 -2.62 -9.43 20.78
CA PRO A 169 -1.79 -8.89 19.71
C PRO A 169 -0.54 -9.73 19.44
N ILE A 170 -0.12 -9.78 18.18
CA ILE A 170 1.15 -10.34 17.76
C ILE A 170 2.24 -9.38 18.25
N GLN A 171 2.97 -9.80 19.27
CA GLN A 171 3.99 -8.96 19.89
C GLN A 171 5.09 -8.58 18.89
N ALA A 172 5.71 -7.42 19.09
CA ALA A 172 6.91 -7.05 18.36
C ALA A 172 7.94 -8.20 18.34
N LYS A 173 8.54 -8.47 17.17
CA LYS A 173 9.51 -9.56 16.95
C LYS A 173 8.97 -10.98 17.17
N SER A 174 7.65 -11.16 17.16
CA SER A 174 7.01 -12.47 17.25
C SER A 174 6.29 -12.84 15.95
N SER A 175 5.72 -14.05 15.90
CA SER A 175 4.95 -14.50 14.75
C SER A 175 3.67 -15.19 15.20
N HIS A 176 2.65 -15.14 14.35
CA HIS A 176 1.37 -15.80 14.56
C HIS A 176 0.92 -16.49 13.28
N VAL A 177 0.20 -17.59 13.43
CA VAL A 177 -0.33 -18.36 12.30
C VAL A 177 -1.85 -18.32 12.36
N TYR A 178 -2.44 -17.66 11.38
CA TYR A 178 -3.88 -17.64 11.16
C TYR A 178 -4.28 -18.85 10.32
N ARG A 179 -5.28 -19.59 10.79
CA ARG A 179 -5.98 -20.59 9.97
C ARG A 179 -7.30 -19.99 9.52
N ILE A 180 -7.47 -19.74 8.22
CA ILE A 180 -8.61 -19.03 7.65
C ILE A 180 -9.34 -19.96 6.69
N PHE A 181 -10.67 -19.95 6.71
CA PHE A 181 -11.50 -20.65 5.74
C PHE A 181 -12.18 -19.63 4.84
N ALA A 182 -11.97 -19.72 3.53
CA ALA A 182 -12.61 -18.86 2.54
C ALA A 182 -14.09 -19.25 2.38
N ASP A 183 -14.95 -18.78 3.28
CA ASP A 183 -16.35 -19.22 3.39
C ASP A 183 -17.36 -18.36 2.63
N THR A 184 -16.92 -17.21 2.12
CA THR A 184 -17.78 -16.22 1.47
C THR A 184 -17.14 -15.77 0.18
N ILE A 185 -17.86 -15.92 -0.93
CA ILE A 185 -17.36 -15.49 -2.24
C ILE A 185 -17.31 -13.97 -2.38
N GLY A 186 -16.33 -13.45 -3.13
CA GLY A 186 -16.28 -12.05 -3.53
C GLY A 186 -14.95 -11.37 -3.23
N THR A 187 -15.00 -10.04 -3.31
CA THR A 187 -13.87 -9.16 -2.99
C THR A 187 -13.93 -8.76 -1.53
N HIS A 188 -12.96 -9.27 -0.78
CA HIS A 188 -12.70 -8.94 0.60
C HIS A 188 -11.37 -8.20 0.69
N TRP A 189 -10.97 -7.87 1.91
CA TRP A 189 -9.68 -7.26 2.15
C TRP A 189 -9.17 -7.67 3.51
N VAL A 190 -7.86 -7.55 3.68
CA VAL A 190 -7.16 -7.90 4.90
C VAL A 190 -6.45 -6.66 5.39
N HIS A 191 -6.48 -6.40 6.69
CA HIS A 191 -5.89 -5.18 7.22
C HIS A 191 -5.44 -5.30 8.68
N GLY A 192 -4.55 -4.40 9.09
CA GLY A 192 -4.19 -4.19 10.48
C GLY A 192 -5.42 -3.84 11.31
N HIS A 193 -5.66 -4.56 12.42
CA HIS A 193 -6.84 -4.37 13.27
C HIS A 193 -6.50 -3.81 14.67
N LEU A 194 -5.25 -3.37 14.87
CA LEU A 194 -4.85 -2.62 16.03
C LEU A 194 -4.61 -1.15 15.64
N GLY A 195 -5.01 -0.22 16.50
CA GLY A 195 -4.67 1.19 16.33
C GLY A 195 -5.25 1.85 15.07
N VAL A 196 -4.33 2.35 14.23
CA VAL A 196 -4.55 2.96 12.92
C VAL A 196 -3.68 2.31 11.85
N ASP A 197 -3.19 1.09 12.11
CA ASP A 197 -2.13 0.47 11.31
C ASP A 197 -2.55 0.27 9.84
N ARG A 198 -3.85 0.04 9.59
CA ARG A 198 -4.43 -0.01 8.24
C ARG A 198 -4.24 1.29 7.45
N GLY A 199 -4.35 2.45 8.11
CA GLY A 199 -4.13 3.76 7.50
C GLY A 199 -2.65 4.04 7.19
N GLN A 200 -1.74 3.18 7.68
CA GLN A 200 -0.30 3.28 7.45
C GLN A 200 0.25 2.26 6.46
N GLY A 201 -0.63 1.50 5.81
CA GLY A 201 -0.23 0.55 4.78
C GLY A 201 -0.32 -0.93 5.17
N LEU A 202 -0.77 -1.27 6.39
CA LEU A 202 -1.15 -2.66 6.70
C LEU A 202 -2.51 -2.99 6.12
N LEU A 203 -2.54 -3.21 4.81
CA LEU A 203 -3.72 -3.70 4.11
C LEU A 203 -3.34 -4.49 2.85
N GLY A 204 -4.29 -5.26 2.33
CA GLY A 204 -4.17 -6.00 1.07
C GLY A 204 -5.54 -6.43 0.57
N ALA A 205 -5.62 -6.80 -0.71
CA ALA A 205 -6.83 -7.40 -1.25
C ALA A 205 -6.89 -8.90 -0.88
N PHE A 206 -8.09 -9.40 -0.59
CA PHE A 206 -8.34 -10.81 -0.34
C PHE A 206 -9.54 -11.24 -1.20
N ILE A 207 -9.33 -12.16 -2.12
CA ILE A 207 -10.31 -12.46 -3.17
C ILE A 207 -10.66 -13.93 -3.10
N VAL A 208 -11.95 -14.20 -2.95
CA VAL A 208 -12.50 -15.55 -2.97
C VAL A 208 -13.24 -15.74 -4.29
N THR A 209 -12.76 -16.66 -5.11
CA THR A 209 -13.31 -16.96 -6.44
C THR A 209 -14.30 -18.14 -6.37
N GLU A 210 -15.05 -18.40 -7.44
CA GLU A 210 -15.83 -19.65 -7.59
C GLU A 210 -14.94 -20.89 -7.83
N GLY A 211 -13.64 -20.68 -8.03
CA GLY A 211 -12.69 -21.69 -8.52
C GLY A 211 -12.78 -21.92 -10.02
N GLY A 212 -11.70 -22.45 -10.59
CA GLY A 212 -11.60 -22.81 -12.01
C GLY A 212 -11.00 -21.71 -12.89
N LYS A 213 -10.68 -22.08 -14.14
CA LYS A 213 -10.00 -21.18 -15.08
C LYS A 213 -10.98 -20.12 -15.61
N ARG A 214 -10.71 -18.85 -15.34
CA ARG A 214 -11.42 -17.70 -15.92
C ARG A 214 -10.66 -17.22 -17.16
N ASP A 215 -11.36 -17.03 -18.27
CA ASP A 215 -10.77 -16.59 -19.55
C ASP A 215 -10.79 -15.06 -19.71
N ILE A 216 -10.96 -14.35 -18.59
CA ILE A 216 -10.96 -12.89 -18.51
C ILE A 216 -9.84 -12.44 -17.57
N ARG A 217 -9.21 -11.31 -17.91
CA ARG A 217 -8.22 -10.68 -17.02
C ARG A 217 -8.94 -9.84 -15.98
N GLU A 218 -8.69 -10.14 -14.72
CA GLU A 218 -9.25 -9.41 -13.58
C GLU A 218 -8.14 -8.69 -12.83
N TYR A 219 -8.46 -7.55 -12.23
CA TYR A 219 -7.51 -6.68 -11.54
C TYR A 219 -8.11 -6.22 -10.22
N ALA A 220 -7.28 -6.09 -9.19
CA ALA A 220 -7.66 -5.46 -7.93
C ALA A 220 -7.24 -3.98 -7.93
N MET A 221 -8.16 -3.13 -7.47
CA MET A 221 -7.88 -1.73 -7.21
C MET A 221 -8.18 -1.43 -5.74
N VAL A 222 -7.22 -0.82 -5.06
CA VAL A 222 -7.39 -0.30 -3.71
C VAL A 222 -7.41 1.22 -3.78
N LEU A 223 -8.50 1.79 -3.25
CA LEU A 223 -8.67 3.22 -3.04
C LEU A 223 -8.47 3.50 -1.56
N GLN A 224 -7.54 4.38 -1.23
CA GLN A 224 -7.16 4.67 0.15
C GLN A 224 -6.99 6.17 0.37
N ASP A 225 -7.59 6.70 1.43
CA ASP A 225 -7.21 8.00 1.97
C ASP A 225 -5.84 7.91 2.65
N TRP A 226 -5.02 8.94 2.50
CA TRP A 226 -3.67 8.93 3.02
C TRP A 226 -3.38 10.16 3.86
N PHE A 227 -2.93 9.90 5.08
CA PHE A 227 -2.58 10.94 6.03
C PHE A 227 -1.12 11.32 5.86
N ALA A 228 -0.87 12.61 5.72
CA ALA A 228 0.44 13.22 5.67
C ALA A 228 1.11 13.32 7.07
N ASN A 229 0.32 13.10 8.13
CA ASN A 229 0.77 13.19 9.51
C ASN A 229 1.21 11.82 10.03
N ASP A 230 2.16 11.83 10.97
CA ASP A 230 2.61 10.62 11.65
C ASP A 230 1.46 9.90 12.35
N TRP A 231 1.49 8.58 12.30
CA TRP A 231 0.42 7.75 12.81
C TRP A 231 0.25 7.79 14.31
N LYS A 232 1.31 8.00 15.09
CA LYS A 232 1.18 8.11 16.55
C LYS A 232 0.38 9.36 16.86
N HIS A 233 0.59 10.42 16.08
CA HIS A 233 -0.22 11.61 16.17
C HIS A 233 -1.68 11.32 15.81
N ILE A 234 -1.94 10.68 14.67
CA ILE A 234 -3.32 10.30 14.27
C ILE A 234 -3.98 9.40 15.32
N TRP A 235 -3.26 8.40 15.84
CA TRP A 235 -3.72 7.50 16.88
C TRP A 235 -4.03 8.23 18.18
N LEU A 236 -3.17 9.16 18.61
CA LEU A 236 -3.43 9.97 19.80
C LEU A 236 -4.66 10.86 19.61
N LEU A 237 -4.80 11.50 18.45
CA LEU A 237 -5.98 12.29 18.11
C LEU A 237 -7.25 11.44 18.17
N LYS A 238 -7.22 10.24 17.59
CA LYS A 238 -8.30 9.25 17.67
C LYS A 238 -8.60 8.83 19.11
N LYS A 239 -7.59 8.36 19.85
CA LYS A 239 -7.71 7.85 21.22
C LYS A 239 -8.29 8.91 22.17
N TRP A 240 -7.90 10.17 21.99
CA TRP A 240 -8.35 11.26 22.85
C TRP A 240 -9.64 11.91 22.34
N GLY A 241 -10.21 11.41 21.23
CA GLY A 241 -11.38 12.01 20.59
C GLY A 241 -11.13 13.45 20.13
N LEU A 242 -9.86 13.82 19.95
CA LEU A 242 -9.39 15.14 19.50
C LEU A 242 -9.38 15.27 17.99
N MET A 243 -9.80 14.24 17.26
CA MET A 243 -10.13 14.43 15.85
C MET A 243 -11.19 15.52 15.79
N LYS A 244 -10.84 16.64 15.18
CA LYS A 244 -11.59 17.91 15.08
C LYS A 244 -13.09 17.74 14.74
N TRP A 245 -13.45 16.59 14.20
CA TRP A 245 -14.74 16.25 13.61
C TRP A 245 -15.52 15.18 14.39
N HIS A 246 -14.88 14.44 15.30
CA HIS A 246 -15.51 13.33 16.04
C HIS A 246 -16.69 13.73 16.93
N ARG A 247 -16.82 15.03 17.21
CA ARG A 247 -17.92 15.63 17.97
C ARG A 247 -18.46 16.93 17.35
N GLY A 248 -18.20 17.18 16.06
CA GLY A 248 -18.69 18.38 15.36
C GLY A 248 -18.28 19.72 15.98
N LEU A 249 -17.17 19.76 16.74
CA LEU A 249 -16.79 20.93 17.54
C LEU A 249 -16.29 22.12 16.70
N GLU A 250 -15.92 21.91 15.44
CA GLU A 250 -15.32 22.97 14.59
C GLU A 250 -15.74 22.93 13.10
N ASN A 251 -16.97 22.50 12.78
CA ASN A 251 -17.49 22.63 11.41
C ASN A 251 -18.28 23.93 11.22
N PRO A 252 -17.67 24.99 10.64
CA PRO A 252 -18.41 26.23 10.37
C PRO A 252 -19.52 26.04 9.32
N GLU A 253 -19.48 24.98 8.50
CA GLU A 253 -20.48 24.69 7.45
C GLU A 253 -21.60 23.74 7.91
N HIS A 254 -21.35 22.84 8.87
CA HIS A 254 -22.32 21.83 9.34
C HIS A 254 -22.98 22.15 10.69
N GLY A 255 -22.71 23.34 11.24
CA GLY A 255 -23.34 23.83 12.46
C GLY A 255 -22.90 23.09 13.74
N SER A 256 -23.42 23.55 14.88
CA SER A 256 -23.11 23.05 16.23
C SER A 256 -23.66 21.65 16.54
N GLN A 257 -23.79 20.77 15.54
CA GLN A 257 -24.33 19.44 15.72
C GLN A 257 -23.25 18.47 16.21
N CYS A 258 -23.44 17.95 17.43
CA CYS A 258 -22.62 16.90 17.98
C CYS A 258 -22.91 15.57 17.27
N HIS A 259 -21.97 15.07 16.47
CA HIS A 259 -22.06 13.71 15.91
C HIS A 259 -21.69 12.67 16.98
N GLN A 260 -22.47 11.59 17.07
CA GLN A 260 -22.09 10.41 17.84
C GLN A 260 -21.22 9.51 16.97
N PRO A 261 -20.08 9.01 17.47
CA PRO A 261 -19.32 7.99 16.76
C PRO A 261 -20.21 6.78 16.50
N THR A 262 -20.19 6.27 15.28
CA THR A 262 -20.79 4.98 14.96
C THR A 262 -19.70 3.93 14.93
N TYR A 263 -19.97 2.77 15.53
CA TYR A 263 -19.08 1.61 15.51
C TYR A 263 -19.67 0.58 14.57
N THR A 264 -18.83 -0.03 13.73
CA THR A 264 -19.22 -1.17 12.89
C THR A 264 -19.17 -2.48 13.68
N HIS A 265 -19.83 -3.51 13.15
CA HIS A 265 -19.96 -4.82 13.82
C HIS A 265 -18.62 -5.54 14.04
N ASP A 266 -17.59 -5.23 13.26
CA ASP A 266 -16.21 -5.70 13.39
C ASP A 266 -15.37 -4.83 14.35
N ASN A 267 -16.00 -3.94 15.12
CA ASN A 267 -15.34 -2.97 16.00
C ASN A 267 -14.46 -1.96 15.23
N GLY A 268 -14.75 -1.75 13.94
CA GLY A 268 -14.27 -0.61 13.17
C GLY A 268 -14.91 0.69 13.63
N ASP A 269 -14.11 1.74 13.74
CA ASP A 269 -14.60 3.09 13.98
C ASP A 269 -15.03 3.71 12.65
N LEU A 270 -16.28 4.17 12.54
CA LEU A 270 -16.69 5.09 11.48
C LEU A 270 -16.38 6.52 11.94
N PHE A 271 -15.30 7.06 11.39
CA PHE A 271 -14.79 8.39 11.71
C PHE A 271 -15.66 9.48 11.07
N ALA A 272 -15.83 10.59 11.78
CA ALA A 272 -16.45 11.83 11.30
C ALA A 272 -15.56 12.60 10.29
N ASP A 273 -16.12 13.58 9.59
CA ASP A 273 -15.55 14.42 8.50
C ASP A 273 -14.05 14.74 8.57
N MET A 274 -13.16 13.81 8.26
CA MET A 274 -11.75 14.13 8.10
C MET A 274 -11.53 14.76 6.72
N ALA A 275 -10.87 15.93 6.70
CA ALA A 275 -10.44 16.52 5.44
C ALA A 275 -9.44 15.56 4.77
N LEU A 276 -9.80 15.07 3.59
CA LEU A 276 -8.94 14.25 2.75
C LEU A 276 -7.64 15.03 2.43
N GLN A 277 -6.50 14.50 2.88
CA GLN A 277 -5.20 15.13 2.62
C GLN A 277 -4.62 14.66 1.28
N SER A 278 -4.70 13.34 1.04
CA SER A 278 -4.29 12.71 -0.21
C SER A 278 -5.15 11.46 -0.45
N LEU A 279 -5.26 11.06 -1.71
CA LEU A 279 -5.87 9.81 -2.13
C LEU A 279 -4.82 8.99 -2.88
N LEU A 280 -4.71 7.71 -2.52
CA LEU A 280 -3.89 6.75 -3.24
C LEU A 280 -4.79 5.84 -4.07
N VAL A 281 -4.39 5.61 -5.31
CA VAL A 281 -4.89 4.54 -6.16
C VAL A 281 -3.75 3.55 -6.36
N ASN A 282 -3.86 2.35 -5.79
CA ASN A 282 -2.79 1.35 -5.81
C ASN A 282 -1.42 1.98 -5.44
N THR A 283 -1.39 2.66 -4.29
CA THR A 283 -0.25 3.42 -3.72
C THR A 283 0.32 4.60 -4.47
N LYS A 284 -0.38 5.06 -5.50
CA LYS A 284 0.05 6.25 -6.22
C LYS A 284 -0.89 7.39 -5.90
N GLY A 285 -0.32 8.47 -5.36
CA GLY A 285 -1.01 9.72 -5.08
C GLY A 285 -0.04 10.88 -5.03
N TRP A 286 -0.57 12.05 -4.69
CA TRP A 286 0.23 13.25 -4.55
C TRP A 286 -0.42 14.22 -3.57
N HIS A 287 0.35 14.69 -2.59
CA HIS A 287 -0.15 15.53 -1.51
C HIS A 287 -0.31 17.02 -1.91
N ASN A 288 0.42 17.51 -2.91
CA ASN A 288 0.34 18.92 -3.31
C ASN A 288 -0.81 19.16 -4.29
N GLN A 289 -1.87 19.80 -3.81
CA GLN A 289 -3.05 20.11 -4.61
C GLN A 289 -2.76 21.03 -5.81
N SER A 290 -1.79 21.94 -5.70
CA SER A 290 -1.44 22.83 -6.82
C SER A 290 -0.86 22.02 -7.98
N ASP A 291 0.00 21.05 -7.69
CA ASP A 291 0.59 20.19 -8.72
C ASP A 291 -0.49 19.32 -9.37
N VAL A 292 -1.43 18.80 -8.57
CA VAL A 292 -2.56 18.02 -9.07
C VAL A 292 -3.44 18.81 -10.03
N LEU A 293 -3.67 20.09 -9.74
CA LEU A 293 -4.54 20.94 -10.55
C LEU A 293 -3.85 21.48 -11.81
N HIS A 294 -2.56 21.82 -11.73
CA HIS A 294 -1.87 22.54 -12.80
C HIS A 294 -0.94 21.67 -13.64
N HIS A 295 -0.50 20.51 -13.12
CA HIS A 295 0.43 19.59 -13.79
C HIS A 295 0.03 18.11 -13.66
N PRO A 296 -1.26 17.74 -13.83
CA PRO A 296 -1.73 16.36 -13.64
C PRO A 296 -1.03 15.34 -14.57
N GLU A 297 -0.56 15.79 -15.74
CA GLU A 297 0.10 14.96 -16.74
C GLU A 297 1.51 14.50 -16.31
N LYS A 298 2.12 15.22 -15.37
CA LYS A 298 3.47 14.95 -14.86
C LYS A 298 3.45 14.33 -13.47
N LEU A 299 2.29 13.89 -12.99
CA LEU A 299 2.20 13.16 -11.74
C LEU A 299 2.63 11.70 -11.94
N PRO A 300 3.18 11.05 -10.90
CA PRO A 300 3.62 9.66 -10.91
C PRO A 300 2.48 8.63 -10.97
N LEU A 301 1.30 9.02 -11.45
CA LEU A 301 0.12 8.16 -11.52
C LEU A 301 0.19 7.29 -12.78
N THR A 302 -0.32 6.06 -12.67
CA THR A 302 -0.48 5.21 -13.86
C THR A 302 -1.56 5.83 -14.77
N GLN A 303 -1.20 6.22 -15.98
CA GLN A 303 -2.12 6.76 -16.98
C GLN A 303 -2.49 5.67 -17.98
N PHE A 304 -3.77 5.33 -18.06
CA PHE A 304 -4.28 4.40 -19.05
C PHE A 304 -4.81 5.17 -20.27
N ARG A 305 -4.31 4.85 -21.47
CA ARG A 305 -4.95 5.29 -22.70
C ARG A 305 -6.04 4.30 -23.07
N ILE A 306 -7.28 4.64 -22.73
CA ILE A 306 -8.44 3.88 -23.16
C ILE A 306 -8.66 4.20 -24.64
N LYS A 307 -8.53 3.20 -25.52
CA LYS A 307 -8.98 3.33 -26.90
C LYS A 307 -10.50 3.33 -26.89
N GLN A 308 -11.08 4.38 -27.46
CA GLN A 308 -12.50 4.38 -27.78
C GLN A 308 -12.73 3.21 -28.77
N ASP A 309 -13.70 2.34 -28.46
CA ASP A 309 -14.13 1.20 -29.30
C ASP A 309 -13.23 -0.06 -29.31
N SER A 310 -12.41 -0.30 -28.27
CA SER A 310 -11.86 -1.65 -28.04
C SER A 310 -12.85 -2.48 -27.24
N GLU A 311 -13.60 -3.36 -27.92
CA GLU A 311 -14.36 -4.47 -27.31
C GLU A 311 -13.46 -5.43 -26.52
#